data_AF-A0A662ULJ4-F1
#
_entry.id   AF-A0A662ULJ4-F1
#
_cell.length_a   1.000
_cell.length_b   1.000
_cell.length_c   1.000
_cell.angle_alpha   90.00
_cell.angle_beta   90.00
_cell.angle_gamma   90.00
#
_symmetry.space_group_name_H-M   'P 1'
#
loop_
_entity.id
_entity.type
_entity.pdbx_description
1 polymer ?
#
loop_
_entity_poly.entity_id
_entity_poly.type
_entity_poly.pdbx_seq_one_letter_code
_entity_poly.pdbx_strand_id
1 'polypeptide(L)'
;GVKLAIQTDAVGQTIAFLPICAALAAKHGLPYEEALKAITINAAEILGVADRVGSIEKGKDADIRILDGDPLDIKTNVEMVIIDGQIVYTKK
;
A
#
# COMPACT_ATOMS: atom_id res chain seq x y z
N GLY A 1 -16.39 7.23 -12.27
CA GLY A 1 -15.72 7.43 -10.97
C GLY A 1 -14.46 8.23 -11.20
N VAL A 2 -14.09 9.11 -10.26
CA VAL A 2 -12.84 9.87 -10.31
C VAL A 2 -11.73 8.99 -9.73
N LYS A 3 -10.57 8.91 -10.40
CA LYS A 3 -9.39 8.21 -9.87
C LYS A 3 -8.90 8.93 -8.62
N LEU A 4 -8.67 8.19 -7.54
CA LEU A 4 -8.24 8.75 -6.26
C LEU A 4 -7.06 7.96 -5.70
N ALA A 5 -6.24 8.65 -4.90
CA ALA A 5 -5.25 8.07 -4.02
C ALA A 5 -5.44 8.60 -2.60
N ILE A 6 -5.03 7.82 -1.60
CA ILE A 6 -5.08 8.19 -0.18
C ILE A 6 -3.66 8.51 0.28
N GLN A 7 -3.51 9.62 0.99
CA GLN A 7 -2.26 10.02 1.65
C GLN A 7 -2.52 10.29 3.13
N THR A 8 -1.47 10.20 3.95
CA THR A 8 -1.53 10.48 5.39
C THR A 8 -1.24 11.94 5.74
N ASP A 9 -0.71 12.74 4.81
CA ASP A 9 -0.14 14.09 5.06
C ASP A 9 0.87 14.09 6.21
N ALA A 10 1.58 12.97 6.36
CA ALA A 10 2.44 12.68 7.50
C ALA A 10 3.80 13.38 7.41
N VAL A 11 4.27 13.88 8.56
CA VAL A 11 5.70 14.15 8.81
C VAL A 11 6.22 13.15 9.86
N GLY A 12 7.31 12.45 9.55
CA GLY A 12 7.91 11.47 10.46
C GLY A 12 7.16 10.13 10.52
N GLN A 13 6.94 9.60 11.73
CA GLN A 13 6.49 8.21 11.92
C GLN A 13 5.02 7.95 11.56
N THR A 14 4.22 8.99 11.35
CA THR A 14 2.78 8.86 11.03
C THR A 14 2.53 8.30 9.63
N ILE A 15 3.57 8.16 8.79
CA ILE A 15 3.47 7.54 7.47
C ILE A 15 3.03 6.07 7.54
N ALA A 16 3.32 5.39 8.66
CA ALA A 16 2.93 4.00 8.91
C ALA A 16 1.40 3.80 9.02
N PHE A 17 0.63 4.88 9.22
CA PHE A 17 -0.83 4.80 9.36
C PHE A 17 -1.58 4.75 8.02
N LEU A 18 -0.89 4.74 6.88
CA LEU A 18 -1.52 4.70 5.56
C LEU A 18 -2.54 3.56 5.39
N PRO A 19 -2.27 2.31 5.81
CA PRO A 19 -3.26 1.23 5.73
C PRO A 19 -4.51 1.52 6.57
N ILE A 20 -4.37 2.19 7.72
CA ILE A 20 -5.51 2.57 8.57
C ILE A 20 -6.39 3.60 7.86
N CYS A 21 -5.81 4.59 7.17
CA CYS A 21 -6.58 5.54 6.37
C CYS A 21 -7.39 4.85 5.26
N ALA A 22 -6.79 3.88 4.56
CA ALA A 22 -7.48 3.10 3.54
C ALA A 22 -8.59 2.21 4.15
N ALA A 23 -8.31 1.54 5.26
CA ALA A 23 -9.30 0.73 5.98
C ALA A 23 -10.50 1.57 6.45
N LEU A 24 -10.25 2.79 6.95
CA LEU A 24 -11.31 3.72 7.33
C LEU A 24 -12.12 4.17 6.11
N ALA A 25 -11.49 4.46 4.97
CA ALA A 25 -12.22 4.78 3.75
C ALA A 25 -13.13 3.62 3.31
N ALA A 26 -12.62 2.38 3.37
CA ALA A 26 -13.38 1.19 3.05
C ALA A 26 -14.59 1.02 3.99
N LYS A 27 -14.37 1.20 5.30
CA LYS A 27 -15.41 1.16 6.32
C LYS A 27 -16.53 2.18 6.09
N HIS A 28 -16.24 3.33 5.48
CA HIS A 28 -17.21 4.40 5.23
C HIS A 28 -17.80 4.39 3.81
N GLY A 29 -17.62 3.31 3.05
CA GLY A 29 -18.35 3.07 1.79
C GLY A 29 -17.49 3.04 0.53
N LEU A 30 -16.17 3.22 0.63
CA LEU A 30 -15.29 2.92 -0.51
C LEU A 30 -15.20 1.39 -0.66
N PRO A 31 -15.32 0.82 -1.88
CA PRO A 31 -15.09 -0.61 -2.06
C PRO A 31 -13.68 -1.00 -1.61
N TYR A 32 -13.54 -2.16 -0.97
CA TYR A 32 -12.25 -2.67 -0.46
C TYR A 32 -11.14 -2.61 -1.51
N GLU A 33 -11.41 -3.13 -2.72
CA GLU A 33 -10.47 -3.14 -3.83
C GLU A 33 -10.04 -1.72 -4.24
N GLU A 34 -10.98 -0.76 -4.24
CA GLU A 34 -10.66 0.63 -4.58
C GLU A 34 -9.84 1.30 -3.46
N ALA A 35 -10.05 0.94 -2.20
CA ALA A 35 -9.23 1.40 -1.09
C ALA A 35 -7.79 0.85 -1.18
N LEU A 36 -7.62 -0.42 -1.57
CA LEU A 36 -6.31 -1.02 -1.76
C LEU A 36 -5.58 -0.41 -2.96
N LYS A 37 -6.28 -0.20 -4.09
CA LYS A 37 -5.72 0.50 -5.27
C LYS A 37 -5.33 1.94 -4.93
N ALA A 38 -6.11 2.63 -4.10
CA ALA A 38 -5.84 4.01 -3.70
C ALA A 38 -4.52 4.21 -2.95
N ILE A 39 -3.97 3.16 -2.34
CA ILE A 39 -2.66 3.19 -1.67
C ILE A 39 -1.57 2.42 -2.43
N THR A 40 -1.86 1.99 -3.66
CA THR A 40 -0.93 1.22 -4.51
C THR A 40 -0.96 1.75 -5.95
N ILE A 41 -1.65 1.08 -6.88
CA ILE A 41 -1.57 1.37 -8.32
C ILE A 41 -2.11 2.76 -8.67
N ASN A 42 -3.19 3.23 -8.04
CA ASN A 42 -3.73 4.56 -8.37
C ASN A 42 -2.74 5.67 -8.00
N ALA A 43 -2.03 5.51 -6.87
CA ALA A 43 -1.00 6.46 -6.45
C ALA A 43 0.17 6.46 -7.44
N ALA A 44 0.63 5.28 -7.86
CA ALA A 44 1.71 5.15 -8.85
C ALA A 44 1.31 5.76 -10.21
N GLU A 45 0.06 5.57 -10.65
CA GLU A 45 -0.45 6.15 -11.89
C GLU A 45 -0.56 7.68 -11.82
N ILE A 46 -1.02 8.23 -10.68
CA ILE A 46 -1.09 9.68 -10.46
C ILE A 46 0.31 10.31 -10.49
N LEU A 47 1.31 9.61 -9.96
CA LEU A 47 2.70 10.07 -9.93
C LEU A 47 3.47 9.78 -11.23
N GLY A 48 2.88 9.05 -12.19
CA GLY A 48 3.52 8.72 -13.46
C GLY A 48 4.65 7.68 -13.35
N VAL A 49 4.60 6.79 -12.35
CA VAL A 49 5.59 5.72 -12.08
C VAL A 49 4.98 4.32 -12.05
N ALA A 50 3.78 4.15 -12.61
CA ALA A 50 3.04 2.89 -12.63
C ALA A 50 3.69 1.79 -13.49
N ASP A 51 4.64 2.16 -14.35
CA ASP A 51 5.50 1.23 -15.08
C ASP A 51 6.52 0.52 -14.15
N ARG A 52 6.81 1.13 -12.99
CA ARG A 52 7.77 0.61 -12.01
C ARG A 52 7.13 0.01 -10.76
N VAL A 53 6.12 0.65 -10.19
CA VAL A 53 5.59 0.28 -8.86
C VAL A 53 4.05 0.26 -8.81
N GLY A 54 3.50 -0.18 -7.68
CA GLY A 54 2.07 -0.09 -7.38
C GLY A 54 1.23 -1.32 -7.73
N SER A 55 1.80 -2.34 -8.38
CA SER A 55 1.16 -3.66 -8.56
C SER A 55 2.21 -4.76 -8.68
N ILE A 56 1.79 -6.01 -8.47
CA ILE A 56 2.64 -7.19 -8.63
C ILE A 56 2.47 -7.73 -10.05
N GLU A 57 3.30 -7.24 -10.96
CA GLU A 57 3.28 -7.62 -12.39
C GLU A 57 4.71 -7.81 -12.91
N LYS A 58 4.88 -8.63 -13.95
CA LYS A 58 6.21 -8.84 -14.56
C LYS A 58 6.76 -7.53 -15.11
N GLY A 59 8.03 -7.24 -14.81
CA GLY A 59 8.74 -6.05 -15.28
C GLY A 59 8.72 -4.87 -14.31
N LYS A 60 7.96 -4.95 -13.20
CA LYS A 60 7.94 -3.95 -12.12
C LYS A 60 9.01 -4.21 -11.07
N ASP A 61 9.34 -3.17 -10.32
CA ASP A 61 10.26 -3.21 -9.18
C ASP A 61 9.69 -4.18 -8.13
N ALA A 62 10.56 -4.99 -7.54
CA ALA A 62 10.17 -6.02 -6.57
C ALA A 62 9.97 -5.43 -5.16
N ASP A 63 9.01 -4.50 -5.08
CA ASP A 63 8.61 -3.78 -3.86
C ASP A 63 7.38 -4.45 -3.25
N ILE A 64 7.60 -5.29 -2.22
CA ILE A 64 6.59 -6.22 -1.71
C ILE A 64 6.57 -6.20 -0.18
N ARG A 65 5.37 -6.15 0.40
CA ARG A 65 5.14 -6.42 1.82
C ARG A 65 4.54 -7.81 1.98
N ILE A 66 5.16 -8.63 2.83
CA ILE A 66 4.60 -9.92 3.27
C ILE A 66 3.90 -9.68 4.60
N LEU A 67 2.64 -10.08 4.66
CA LEU A 67 1.74 -9.82 5.78
C LEU A 67 1.19 -11.15 6.32
N ASP A 68 0.91 -11.21 7.62
CA ASP A 68 0.28 -12.37 8.26
C ASP A 68 -1.26 -12.40 8.12
N GLY A 69 -1.83 -11.43 7.39
CA GLY A 69 -3.27 -11.29 7.20
C GLY A 69 -3.64 -10.22 6.17
N ASP A 70 -4.87 -9.71 6.29
CA ASP A 70 -5.45 -8.73 5.36
C ASP A 70 -4.70 -7.38 5.42
N PRO A 71 -4.30 -6.80 4.26
CA PRO A 71 -3.59 -5.51 4.19
C PRO A 71 -4.28 -4.33 4.88
N LEU A 72 -5.62 -4.36 5.01
CA LEU A 72 -6.43 -3.31 5.61
C LEU A 72 -6.97 -3.68 7.01
N ASP A 73 -6.55 -4.81 7.58
CA ASP A 73 -6.83 -5.14 9.00
C ASP A 73 -5.76 -4.54 9.91
N ILE A 74 -6.20 -3.83 10.94
CA ILE A 74 -5.34 -3.23 11.97
C ILE A 74 -4.58 -4.26 12.80
N LYS A 75 -5.03 -5.52 12.80
CA LYS A 75 -4.38 -6.62 13.52
C LYS A 75 -3.25 -7.27 12.72
N THR A 76 -3.17 -6.98 11.43
CA THR A 76 -2.18 -7.59 10.54
C THR A 76 -0.79 -7.01 10.78
N ASN A 77 0.17 -7.90 10.95
CA ASN A 77 1.56 -7.58 11.11
C ASN A 77 2.31 -7.69 9.77
N VAL A 78 3.37 -6.90 9.66
CA VAL A 78 4.35 -7.06 8.59
C VAL A 78 5.34 -8.14 9.00
N GLU A 79 5.43 -9.20 8.21
CA GLU A 79 6.40 -10.29 8.40
C GLU A 79 7.72 -9.98 7.69
N MET A 80 7.65 -9.37 6.50
CA MET A 80 8.82 -9.03 5.69
C MET A 80 8.52 -7.84 4.77
N VAL A 81 9.54 -7.03 4.48
CA VAL A 81 9.50 -6.01 3.41
C VAL A 81 10.67 -6.24 2.46
N ILE A 82 10.35 -6.22 1.17
CA ILE A 82 11.30 -6.34 0.07
C ILE A 82 11.23 -5.03 -0.72
N ILE A 83 12.38 -4.44 -1.03
CA ILE A 83 12.51 -3.25 -1.88
C ILE A 83 13.58 -3.56 -2.93
N ASP A 84 13.29 -3.31 -4.21
CA ASP A 84 14.19 -3.64 -5.33
C ASP A 84 14.73 -5.09 -5.28
N GLY A 85 13.90 -6.02 -4.79
CA GLY A 85 14.26 -7.44 -4.65
C GLY A 85 15.17 -7.77 -3.46
N GLN A 86 15.50 -6.80 -2.60
CA GLN A 86 16.29 -6.99 -1.39
C GLN A 86 15.40 -6.96 -0.15
N ILE A 87 15.63 -7.90 0.78
CA ILE A 87 14.93 -7.91 2.07
C ILE A 87 15.48 -6.78 2.93
N VAL A 88 14.65 -5.78 3.23
CA VAL A 88 15.02 -4.62 4.06
C VAL A 88 14.46 -4.69 5.48
N TYR A 89 13.47 -5.55 5.70
CA TYR A 89 12.88 -5.81 7.01
C TYR A 89 12.42 -7.26 7.11
N THR A 90 12.64 -7.87 8.27
CA THR A 90 12.05 -9.14 8.69
C THR A 90 11.64 -9.02 10.14
N LYS A 91 10.42 -9.46 10.46
CA LYS A 91 9.94 -9.56 11.84
C LYS A 91 10.80 -10.57 12.59
N LYS A 92 11.23 -10.21 13.80
CA LYS A 92 12.04 -11.06 14.67
C LYS A 92 11.18 -11.97 15.53
#